data_AF-A0A349J3U7-F1
#
_entry.id   AF-A0A349J3U7-F1
#
_cell.length_a   1.000
_cell.length_b   1.000
_cell.length_c   1.000
_cell.angle_alpha   90.00
_cell.angle_beta   90.00
_cell.angle_gamma   90.00
#
_symmetry.space_group_name_H-M   'P 1'
#
loop_
_entity.id
_entity.type
_entity.pdbx_description
1 polymer ?
#
loop_
_entity_poly.entity_id
_entity_poly.type
_entity_poly.pdbx_seq_one_letter_code
_entity_poly.pdbx_strand_id
1 'polypeptide(L)'
;MPIEVERTSAACGAFINGVDLTQEISADLAGELRAIWLENKVVAFPNQNLSDDDLERFTLAFGEFGEDPFFGHIDGHENIAAIQRNADEKTPIFAEVFHSDWSFLEVPPAGTCLFGITIPPRGGNTLFADQVAAYERLPDRMRDKADSLTAIHSAELGYAPNGAYGDDDKASGRSMKIIPSERAREKREHPFVRTHHETGKKALFSSPAYIQSFAEYEKEESDALLFEFYGLQSQEELVYSHKWEKNMLVMWDNRS
;
A
#
# COMPACT_ATOMS: atom_id res chain seq x y z
N MET A 1 -2.44 -17.09 24.69
CA MET A 1 -0.97 -17.31 24.67
C MET A 1 -0.32 -15.95 24.49
N PRO A 2 0.95 -15.72 24.88
CA PRO A 2 1.62 -14.46 24.56
C PRO A 2 1.71 -14.29 23.03
N ILE A 3 1.73 -13.04 22.57
CA ILE A 3 1.99 -12.73 21.17
C ILE A 3 3.44 -13.09 20.87
N GLU A 4 3.67 -13.76 19.74
CA GLU A 4 4.99 -14.11 19.25
C GLU A 4 5.27 -13.36 17.94
N VAL A 5 6.38 -12.62 17.89
CA VAL A 5 6.76 -11.80 16.73
C VAL A 5 8.01 -12.39 16.08
N GLU A 6 7.86 -12.89 14.86
CA GLU A 6 8.96 -13.35 14.00
C GLU A 6 9.27 -12.28 12.97
N ARG A 7 10.32 -11.48 13.21
CA ARG A 7 10.77 -10.45 12.27
C ARG A 7 11.46 -11.10 11.07
N THR A 8 11.22 -10.58 9.88
CA THR A 8 11.95 -11.06 8.69
C THR A 8 13.38 -10.50 8.69
N SER A 9 14.23 -11.05 7.81
CA SER A 9 15.58 -10.53 7.57
C SER A 9 15.64 -9.41 6.52
N ALA A 10 14.50 -9.05 5.92
CA ALA A 10 14.40 -7.93 4.98
C ALA A 10 14.32 -6.59 5.73
N ALA A 11 14.25 -5.48 4.99
CA ALA A 11 14.17 -4.14 5.58
C ALA A 11 12.91 -3.90 6.44
N CYS A 12 11.83 -4.63 6.16
CA CYS A 12 10.57 -4.57 6.87
C CYS A 12 9.91 -5.96 6.90
N GLY A 13 8.77 -6.08 7.59
CA GLY A 13 8.01 -7.33 7.67
C GLY A 13 8.21 -8.08 8.97
N ALA A 14 7.11 -8.50 9.58
CA ALA A 14 7.10 -9.48 10.67
C ALA A 14 5.84 -10.36 10.61
N PHE A 15 5.95 -11.59 11.12
CA PHE A 15 4.80 -12.46 11.36
C PHE A 15 4.41 -12.40 12.83
N ILE A 16 3.11 -12.28 13.09
CA ILE A 16 2.53 -12.20 14.44
C ILE A 16 1.68 -13.43 14.68
N ASN A 17 2.10 -14.26 15.64
CA ASN A 17 1.43 -15.48 16.06
C ASN A 17 0.88 -15.35 17.49
N GLY A 18 0.05 -16.31 17.90
CA GLY A 18 -0.47 -16.37 19.28
C GLY A 18 -1.68 -15.47 19.54
N VAL A 19 -2.22 -14.83 18.49
CA VAL A 19 -3.44 -13.99 18.53
C VAL A 19 -4.55 -14.58 17.66
N ASP A 20 -5.78 -14.52 18.15
CA ASP A 20 -7.00 -14.90 17.43
C ASP A 20 -7.78 -13.64 17.04
N LEU A 21 -7.72 -13.30 15.76
CA LEU A 21 -8.36 -12.08 15.24
C LEU A 21 -9.85 -12.26 14.93
N THR A 22 -10.44 -13.43 15.23
CA THR A 22 -11.90 -13.62 15.21
C THR A 22 -12.57 -13.06 16.48
N GLN A 23 -11.78 -12.79 17.51
CA GLN A 23 -12.26 -12.26 18.79
C GLN A 23 -12.23 -10.72 18.81
N GLU A 24 -12.91 -10.14 19.80
CA GLU A 24 -12.86 -8.70 20.04
C GLU A 24 -11.42 -8.25 20.36
N ILE A 25 -10.98 -7.18 19.72
CA ILE A 25 -9.64 -6.61 19.92
C ILE A 25 -9.74 -5.53 20.99
N SER A 26 -9.26 -5.83 22.20
CA SER A 26 -9.19 -4.84 23.27
C SER A 26 -8.25 -3.69 22.91
N ALA A 27 -8.44 -2.53 23.53
CA ALA A 27 -7.55 -1.38 23.32
C ALA A 27 -6.08 -1.69 23.65
N ASP A 28 -5.82 -2.51 24.68
CA ASP A 28 -4.46 -2.91 25.05
C ASP A 28 -3.83 -3.79 23.96
N LEU A 29 -4.58 -4.76 23.43
CA LEU A 29 -4.12 -5.63 22.35
C LEU A 29 -3.88 -4.82 21.06
N ALA A 30 -4.81 -3.92 20.70
CA ALA A 30 -4.66 -3.02 19.56
C ALA A 30 -3.41 -2.15 19.70
N GLY A 31 -3.14 -1.62 20.89
CA GLY A 31 -1.94 -0.85 21.19
C GLY A 31 -0.64 -1.65 21.02
N GLU A 32 -0.61 -2.89 21.52
CA GLU A 32 0.53 -3.80 21.36
C GLU A 32 0.78 -4.14 19.88
N LEU A 33 -0.27 -4.51 19.13
CA LEU A 33 -0.18 -4.80 17.70
C LEU A 33 0.22 -3.57 16.88
N ARG A 34 -0.27 -2.38 17.24
CA ARG A 34 0.09 -1.11 16.58
C ARG A 34 1.57 -0.80 16.77
N ALA A 35 2.11 -1.00 17.96
CA ALA A 35 3.54 -0.81 18.20
C ALA A 35 4.40 -1.77 17.34
N ILE A 36 4.00 -3.04 17.24
CA ILE A 36 4.67 -4.03 16.39
C ILE A 36 4.58 -3.62 14.92
N TRP A 37 3.40 -3.19 14.47
CA TRP A 37 3.18 -2.73 13.10
C TRP A 37 4.04 -1.53 12.74
N LEU A 38 4.04 -0.48 13.57
CA LEU A 38 4.85 0.72 13.32
C LEU A 38 6.36 0.44 13.30
N GLU A 39 6.83 -0.52 14.10
CA GLU A 39 8.24 -0.93 14.09
C GLU A 39 8.61 -1.67 12.80
N ASN A 40 7.73 -2.58 12.34
CA ASN A 40 8.02 -3.51 11.25
C ASN A 40 7.44 -3.08 9.90
N LYS A 41 6.62 -2.04 9.85
CA LYS A 41 5.89 -1.43 8.71
C LYS A 41 4.87 -2.35 8.03
N VAL A 42 5.21 -3.62 7.87
CA VAL A 42 4.37 -4.68 7.33
C VAL A 42 4.27 -5.78 8.39
N VAL A 43 3.06 -6.20 8.72
CA VAL A 43 2.81 -7.31 9.65
C VAL A 43 1.84 -8.30 9.03
N ALA A 44 2.11 -9.59 9.22
CA ALA A 44 1.28 -10.68 8.73
C ALA A 44 0.80 -11.56 9.89
N PHE A 45 -0.47 -11.93 9.88
CA PHE A 45 -1.13 -12.80 10.84
C PHE A 45 -1.54 -14.08 10.11
N PRO A 46 -0.75 -15.15 10.21
CA PRO A 46 -1.06 -16.40 9.54
C PRO A 46 -2.23 -17.14 10.22
N ASN A 47 -2.88 -18.02 9.46
CA ASN A 47 -3.88 -18.99 9.94
C ASN A 47 -5.11 -18.37 10.65
N GLN A 48 -5.57 -17.22 10.18
CA GLN A 48 -6.76 -16.52 10.69
C GLN A 48 -8.00 -16.92 9.90
N ASN A 49 -9.01 -17.49 10.55
CA ASN A 49 -10.27 -17.87 9.90
C ASN A 49 -11.31 -16.75 10.04
N LEU A 50 -11.05 -15.61 9.39
CA LEU A 50 -11.85 -14.40 9.49
C LEU A 50 -13.09 -14.46 8.59
N SER A 51 -14.20 -13.98 9.11
CA SER A 51 -15.32 -13.49 8.30
C SER A 51 -15.04 -12.06 7.80
N ASP A 52 -15.88 -11.57 6.89
CA ASP A 52 -15.82 -10.19 6.41
C ASP A 52 -16.06 -9.19 7.57
N ASP A 53 -16.99 -9.50 8.48
CA ASP A 53 -17.23 -8.72 9.72
C ASP A 53 -15.98 -8.69 10.63
N ASP A 54 -15.23 -9.80 10.70
CA ASP A 54 -14.00 -9.86 11.49
C ASP A 54 -12.89 -8.98 10.90
N LEU A 55 -12.80 -8.91 9.57
CA LEU A 55 -11.85 -8.06 8.85
C LEU A 55 -12.17 -6.57 9.06
N GLU A 56 -13.44 -6.19 8.95
CA GLU A 56 -13.91 -4.83 9.23
C GLU A 56 -13.64 -4.45 10.69
N ARG A 57 -14.01 -5.30 11.64
CA ARG A 57 -13.75 -5.07 13.06
C ARG A 57 -12.25 -4.99 13.37
N PHE A 58 -11.40 -5.81 12.74
CA PHE A 58 -9.95 -5.72 12.90
C PHE A 58 -9.45 -4.35 12.44
N THR A 59 -9.88 -3.92 11.25
CA THR A 59 -9.48 -2.64 10.65
C THR A 59 -9.86 -1.46 11.55
N LEU A 60 -11.08 -1.47 12.10
CA LEU A 60 -11.57 -0.45 13.03
C LEU A 60 -10.78 -0.34 14.34
N ALA A 61 -10.03 -1.38 14.73
CA ALA A 61 -9.14 -1.31 15.89
C ALA A 61 -7.91 -0.42 15.64
N PHE A 62 -7.58 -0.12 14.37
CA PHE A 62 -6.41 0.67 13.98
C PHE A 62 -6.76 2.06 13.42
N GLY A 63 -8.00 2.28 12.99
CA GLY A 63 -8.49 3.58 12.53
C GLY A 63 -9.87 3.50 11.87
N GLU A 64 -10.41 4.64 11.45
CA GLU A 64 -11.63 4.69 10.64
C GLU A 64 -11.36 4.15 9.22
N PHE A 65 -12.41 3.66 8.55
CA PHE A 65 -12.30 3.27 7.15
C PHE A 65 -11.93 4.46 6.26
N GLY A 66 -11.04 4.23 5.29
CA GLY A 66 -10.69 5.22 4.28
C GLY A 66 -11.74 5.32 3.16
N GLU A 67 -11.58 6.32 2.29
CA GLU A 67 -12.32 6.39 1.03
C GLU A 67 -11.62 5.52 -0.02
N ASP A 68 -12.36 4.60 -0.65
CA ASP A 68 -11.94 3.87 -1.84
C ASP A 68 -12.61 4.48 -3.09
N PRO A 69 -11.96 5.42 -3.80
CA PRO A 69 -12.61 6.23 -4.82
C PRO A 69 -12.91 5.48 -6.13
N PHE A 70 -12.20 4.38 -6.39
CA PHE A 70 -12.23 3.69 -7.68
C PHE A 70 -12.49 2.18 -7.58
N PHE A 71 -12.84 1.67 -6.40
CA PHE A 71 -13.22 0.27 -6.23
C PHE A 71 -14.70 0.14 -5.91
N GLY A 72 -15.31 -0.90 -6.49
CA GLY A 72 -16.57 -1.43 -6.02
C GLY A 72 -16.33 -2.40 -4.86
N HIS A 73 -17.34 -2.53 -4.02
CA HIS A 73 -17.30 -3.35 -2.83
C HIS A 73 -17.90 -4.75 -3.07
N ILE A 74 -17.65 -5.67 -2.13
CA ILE A 74 -18.33 -6.98 -2.09
C ILE A 74 -19.76 -6.82 -1.59
N ASP A 75 -20.58 -7.83 -1.81
CA ASP A 75 -21.99 -7.78 -1.43
C ASP A 75 -22.12 -7.81 0.10
N GLY A 76 -22.83 -6.83 0.67
CA GLY A 76 -23.06 -6.74 2.12
C GLY A 76 -22.03 -5.95 2.92
N HIS A 77 -20.86 -5.65 2.36
CA HIS A 77 -19.78 -4.94 3.06
C HIS A 77 -19.25 -3.78 2.20
N GLU A 78 -19.60 -2.54 2.55
CA GLU A 78 -19.24 -1.35 1.76
C GLU A 78 -17.74 -0.98 1.85
N ASN A 79 -17.03 -1.46 2.88
CA ASN A 79 -15.62 -1.13 3.14
C ASN A 79 -14.65 -2.23 2.69
N ILE A 80 -15.12 -3.25 1.95
CA ILE A 80 -14.29 -4.36 1.49
C ILE A 80 -14.34 -4.45 -0.03
N ALA A 81 -13.20 -4.25 -0.67
CA ALA A 81 -13.00 -4.50 -2.09
C ALA A 81 -12.39 -5.89 -2.34
N ALA A 82 -12.85 -6.57 -3.39
CA ALA A 82 -12.28 -7.84 -3.83
C ALA A 82 -11.10 -7.61 -4.77
N ILE A 83 -9.88 -7.81 -4.27
CA ILE A 83 -8.67 -7.90 -5.10
C ILE A 83 -8.55 -9.33 -5.63
N GLN A 84 -8.88 -9.52 -6.91
CA GLN A 84 -9.02 -10.85 -7.50
C GLN A 84 -8.55 -10.89 -8.95
N ARG A 85 -8.23 -12.10 -9.41
CA ARG A 85 -7.92 -12.37 -10.81
C ARG A 85 -8.40 -13.77 -11.17
N ASN A 86 -9.24 -13.88 -12.20
CA ASN A 86 -9.68 -15.19 -12.68
C ASN A 86 -8.53 -15.92 -13.40
N ALA A 87 -8.53 -17.26 -13.35
CA ALA A 87 -7.45 -18.08 -13.91
C ALA A 87 -7.28 -17.90 -15.44
N ASP A 88 -8.37 -17.60 -16.15
CA ASP A 88 -8.40 -17.37 -17.60
C ASP A 88 -8.29 -15.89 -17.99
N GLU A 89 -8.27 -14.97 -17.03
CA GLU A 89 -8.20 -13.52 -17.26
C GLU A 89 -6.92 -13.11 -17.99
N LYS A 90 -7.08 -12.29 -19.03
CA LYS A 90 -5.99 -11.84 -19.93
C LYS A 90 -5.68 -10.34 -19.83
N THR A 91 -6.42 -9.61 -19.03
CA THR A 91 -6.14 -8.20 -18.71
C THR A 91 -4.74 -8.05 -18.10
N PRO A 92 -4.11 -6.86 -18.18
CA PRO A 92 -2.89 -6.57 -17.44
C PRO A 92 -3.01 -6.86 -15.94
N ILE A 93 -1.87 -7.16 -15.29
CA ILE A 93 -1.84 -7.40 -13.86
C ILE A 93 -2.21 -6.11 -13.13
N PHE A 94 -3.09 -6.24 -12.14
CA PHE A 94 -3.48 -5.11 -11.32
C PHE A 94 -2.33 -4.72 -10.39
N ALA A 95 -2.05 -3.42 -10.28
CA ALA A 95 -1.12 -2.82 -9.32
C ALA A 95 0.32 -3.39 -9.36
N GLU A 96 0.83 -3.72 -10.56
CA GLU A 96 2.18 -4.31 -10.72
C GLU A 96 3.34 -3.32 -10.61
N VAL A 97 3.05 -2.01 -10.59
CA VAL A 97 4.04 -0.94 -10.42
C VAL A 97 4.10 -0.55 -8.94
N PHE A 98 5.29 -0.33 -8.37
CA PHE A 98 5.43 0.17 -7.00
C PHE A 98 4.58 1.44 -6.78
N HIS A 99 3.88 1.48 -5.65
CA HIS A 99 3.00 2.58 -5.27
C HIS A 99 2.77 2.59 -3.75
N SER A 100 2.28 3.73 -3.27
CA SER A 100 1.56 3.85 -2.00
C SER A 100 0.09 4.10 -2.34
N ASP A 101 -0.81 3.36 -1.68
CA ASP A 101 -2.24 3.38 -2.00
C ASP A 101 -2.80 4.78 -1.90
N TRP A 102 -3.58 5.15 -2.91
CA TRP A 102 -4.38 6.38 -2.90
C TRP A 102 -3.60 7.64 -2.51
N SER A 103 -2.30 7.69 -2.82
CA SER A 103 -1.43 8.85 -2.51
C SER A 103 -1.90 10.18 -3.13
N PHE A 104 -2.83 10.12 -4.08
CA PHE A 104 -3.47 11.28 -4.71
C PHE A 104 -4.70 11.80 -3.96
N LEU A 105 -5.09 11.22 -2.82
CA LEU A 105 -6.11 11.81 -1.93
C LEU A 105 -5.52 12.98 -1.13
N GLU A 106 -6.39 13.85 -0.62
CA GLU A 106 -5.99 14.93 0.29
C GLU A 106 -5.44 14.37 1.61
N VAL A 107 -6.09 13.33 2.13
CA VAL A 107 -5.62 12.55 3.27
C VAL A 107 -5.46 11.10 2.81
N PRO A 108 -4.26 10.70 2.34
CA PRO A 108 -4.00 9.32 1.96
C PRO A 108 -4.17 8.35 3.14
N PRO A 109 -4.51 7.07 2.88
CA PRO A 109 -4.71 6.08 3.92
C PRO A 109 -3.44 5.90 4.77
N ALA A 110 -3.63 5.66 6.07
CA ALA A 110 -2.53 5.37 6.98
C ALA A 110 -1.96 3.95 6.78
N GLY A 111 -2.82 3.01 6.41
CA GLY A 111 -2.44 1.63 6.13
C GLY A 111 -3.59 0.89 5.46
N THR A 112 -3.29 -0.31 5.00
CA THR A 112 -4.25 -1.17 4.29
C THR A 112 -4.15 -2.58 4.85
N CYS A 113 -5.31 -3.25 4.94
CA CYS A 113 -5.45 -4.63 5.33
C CYS A 113 -5.83 -5.48 4.11
N LEU A 114 -5.14 -6.60 3.89
CA LEU A 114 -5.49 -7.58 2.87
C LEU A 114 -5.54 -8.99 3.45
N PHE A 115 -6.61 -9.71 3.14
CA PHE A 115 -6.84 -11.06 3.64
C PHE A 115 -6.79 -12.09 2.50
N GLY A 116 -5.92 -13.10 2.65
CA GLY A 116 -5.67 -14.10 1.63
C GLY A 116 -6.76 -15.19 1.57
N ILE A 117 -7.66 -15.12 0.58
CA ILE A 117 -8.75 -16.10 0.39
C ILE A 117 -8.30 -17.29 -0.47
N THR A 118 -7.96 -17.02 -1.73
CA THR A 118 -7.52 -18.02 -2.72
C THR A 118 -6.15 -17.63 -3.23
N ILE A 119 -5.12 -18.34 -2.76
CA ILE A 119 -3.73 -18.07 -3.09
C ILE A 119 -3.19 -19.20 -3.97
N PRO A 120 -2.56 -18.90 -5.12
CA PRO A 120 -1.97 -19.93 -5.98
C PRO A 120 -0.80 -20.63 -5.26
N PRO A 121 -0.49 -21.90 -5.61
CA PRO A 121 0.59 -22.63 -4.95
C PRO A 121 1.99 -22.05 -5.22
N ARG A 122 2.14 -21.22 -6.26
CA ARG A 122 3.38 -20.52 -6.64
C ARG A 122 3.05 -19.18 -7.29
N GLY A 123 3.90 -18.18 -7.07
CA GLY A 123 3.74 -16.83 -7.62
C GLY A 123 2.73 -15.99 -6.83
N GLY A 124 2.59 -14.72 -7.23
CA GLY A 124 1.68 -13.77 -6.57
C GLY A 124 2.23 -13.17 -5.29
N ASN A 125 3.54 -13.21 -5.06
CA ASN A 125 4.16 -12.47 -3.97
C ASN A 125 3.91 -10.96 -4.12
N THR A 126 3.77 -10.26 -3.00
CA THR A 126 3.72 -8.79 -2.96
C THR A 126 5.07 -8.26 -2.50
N LEU A 127 5.60 -7.26 -3.21
CA LEU A 127 6.82 -6.57 -2.80
C LEU A 127 6.46 -5.32 -2.01
N PHE A 128 7.14 -5.10 -0.89
CA PHE A 128 7.08 -3.89 -0.09
C PHE A 128 8.47 -3.26 -0.03
N ALA A 129 8.56 -1.94 -0.07
CA ALA A 129 9.84 -1.23 -0.03
C ALA A 129 9.86 -0.25 1.14
N ASP A 130 10.84 -0.36 2.04
CA ASP A 130 10.97 0.50 3.22
C ASP A 130 11.43 1.92 2.83
N GLN A 131 10.51 2.89 2.86
CA GLN A 131 10.78 4.26 2.43
C GLN A 131 11.46 5.11 3.51
N VAL A 132 11.39 4.71 4.77
CA VAL A 132 12.24 5.26 5.85
C VAL A 132 13.70 4.89 5.58
N ALA A 133 13.98 3.61 5.36
CA ALA A 133 15.33 3.13 5.08
C ALA A 133 15.86 3.68 3.74
N ALA A 134 14.99 3.83 2.73
CA ALA A 134 15.33 4.50 1.48
C ALA A 134 15.79 5.95 1.73
N TYR A 135 15.01 6.73 2.49
CA TYR A 135 15.36 8.11 2.83
C TYR A 135 16.69 8.21 3.60
N GLU A 136 16.88 7.36 4.61
CA GLU A 136 18.08 7.35 5.45
C GLU A 136 19.35 7.03 4.64
N ARG A 137 19.24 6.24 3.58
CA ARG A 137 20.36 5.85 2.70
C ARG A 137 20.63 6.82 1.55
N LEU A 138 19.78 7.82 1.32
CA LEU A 138 20.02 8.80 0.27
C LEU A 138 21.38 9.50 0.49
N PRO A 139 22.19 9.67 -0.58
CA PRO A 139 23.34 10.57 -0.53
C PRO A 139 22.90 11.96 -0.06
N ASP A 140 23.73 12.66 0.72
CA ASP A 140 23.37 13.94 1.35
C ASP A 140 22.72 14.93 0.36
N ARG A 141 23.30 15.07 -0.83
CA ARG A 141 22.75 15.93 -1.90
C ARG A 141 21.34 15.51 -2.32
N MET A 142 21.06 14.22 -2.43
CA MET A 142 19.74 13.70 -2.83
C MET A 142 18.74 13.82 -1.68
N ARG A 143 19.20 13.71 -0.43
CA ARG A 143 18.36 13.90 0.76
C ARG A 143 17.94 15.36 0.90
N ASP A 144 18.89 16.30 0.80
CA ASP A 144 18.62 17.74 0.81
C ASP A 144 17.66 18.13 -0.33
N LYS A 145 17.85 17.49 -1.49
CA LYS A 145 16.93 17.63 -2.62
C LYS A 145 15.54 17.14 -2.27
N ALA A 146 15.40 15.88 -1.82
CA ALA A 146 14.12 15.28 -1.47
C ALA A 146 13.34 16.10 -0.43
N ASP A 147 14.04 16.62 0.58
CA ASP A 147 13.46 17.47 1.63
C ASP A 147 12.84 18.79 1.11
N SER A 148 13.19 19.22 -0.11
CA SER A 148 12.70 20.45 -0.73
C SER A 148 11.63 20.25 -1.82
N LEU A 149 11.28 18.99 -2.13
CA LEU A 149 10.40 18.67 -3.26
C LEU A 149 8.94 18.51 -2.84
N THR A 150 8.05 18.95 -3.73
CA THR A 150 6.62 18.70 -3.65
C THR A 150 6.21 17.82 -4.82
N ALA A 151 5.74 16.61 -4.55
CA ALA A 151 5.26 15.68 -5.56
C ALA A 151 3.79 15.97 -5.91
N ILE A 152 3.47 15.95 -7.21
CA ILE A 152 2.11 16.07 -7.74
C ILE A 152 1.59 14.67 -8.04
N HIS A 153 0.61 14.22 -7.27
CA HIS A 153 -0.01 12.90 -7.39
C HIS A 153 -1.33 12.99 -8.17
N SER A 154 -1.57 12.02 -9.04
CA SER A 154 -2.84 11.84 -9.75
C SER A 154 -3.08 10.37 -10.10
N ALA A 155 -4.33 9.97 -10.12
CA ALA A 155 -4.76 8.63 -10.51
C ALA A 155 -4.95 8.48 -12.03
N GLU A 156 -4.73 9.55 -12.81
CA GLU A 156 -5.07 9.65 -14.22
C GLU A 156 -4.62 8.45 -15.07
N LEU A 157 -3.35 8.05 -14.92
CA LEU A 157 -2.78 6.95 -15.71
C LEU A 157 -3.41 5.59 -15.39
N GLY A 158 -3.95 5.41 -14.19
CA GLY A 158 -4.60 4.19 -13.75
C GLY A 158 -6.11 4.19 -13.96
N TYR A 159 -6.80 5.15 -13.34
CA TYR A 159 -8.25 5.08 -13.06
C TYR A 159 -9.09 6.09 -13.84
N ALA A 160 -8.50 6.88 -14.74
CA ALA A 160 -9.31 7.64 -15.69
C ALA A 160 -10.03 6.67 -16.65
N PRO A 161 -11.14 7.07 -17.31
CA PRO A 161 -11.82 6.21 -18.27
C PRO A 161 -10.92 5.66 -19.39
N ASN A 162 -9.87 6.40 -19.76
CA ASN A 162 -8.84 5.99 -20.73
C ASN A 162 -7.51 5.54 -20.10
N GLY A 163 -7.48 5.32 -18.79
CA GLY A 163 -6.32 4.84 -18.04
C GLY A 163 -6.12 3.32 -18.17
N ALA A 164 -5.06 2.80 -17.54
CA ALA A 164 -4.70 1.38 -17.60
C ALA A 164 -5.79 0.43 -17.07
N TYR A 165 -6.60 0.90 -16.12
CA TYR A 165 -7.73 0.17 -15.54
C TYR A 165 -9.07 0.83 -15.92
N GLY A 166 -9.09 1.53 -17.05
CA GLY A 166 -10.24 2.24 -17.58
C GLY A 166 -11.29 1.34 -18.27
N ASP A 167 -12.11 1.96 -19.11
CA ASP A 167 -13.26 1.30 -19.73
C ASP A 167 -12.87 0.15 -20.67
N ASP A 168 -11.76 0.30 -21.41
CA ASP A 168 -11.26 -0.72 -22.35
C ASP A 168 -10.77 -1.99 -21.63
N ASP A 169 -10.09 -1.81 -20.50
CA ASP A 169 -9.60 -2.92 -19.67
C ASP A 169 -10.76 -3.65 -18.96
N LYS A 170 -11.76 -2.90 -18.47
CA LYS A 170 -13.01 -3.48 -17.99
C LYS A 170 -13.74 -4.27 -19.07
N ALA A 171 -13.85 -3.73 -20.28
CA ALA A 171 -14.47 -4.42 -21.43
C ALA A 171 -13.70 -5.67 -21.85
N SER A 172 -12.39 -5.74 -21.53
CA SER A 172 -11.52 -6.89 -21.79
C SER A 172 -11.69 -8.04 -20.77
N GLY A 173 -12.63 -7.91 -19.83
CA GLY A 173 -13.03 -9.00 -18.92
C GLY A 173 -12.32 -8.99 -17.58
N ARG A 174 -11.92 -7.82 -17.06
CA ARG A 174 -11.37 -7.70 -15.69
C ARG A 174 -12.35 -8.25 -14.66
N SER A 175 -11.87 -9.11 -13.76
CA SER A 175 -12.69 -9.67 -12.68
C SER A 175 -12.86 -8.75 -11.47
N MET A 176 -11.89 -7.87 -11.20
CA MET A 176 -12.01 -6.85 -10.16
C MET A 176 -13.07 -5.81 -10.51
N LYS A 177 -13.83 -5.36 -9.50
CA LYS A 177 -14.79 -4.26 -9.63
C LYS A 177 -14.05 -2.92 -9.56
N ILE A 178 -13.44 -2.49 -10.67
CA ILE A 178 -12.87 -1.13 -10.79
C ILE A 178 -13.93 -0.18 -11.37
N ILE A 179 -13.98 1.04 -10.83
CA ILE A 179 -14.91 2.12 -11.20
C ILE A 179 -14.07 3.29 -11.74
N PRO A 180 -13.72 3.30 -13.04
CA PRO A 180 -13.01 4.42 -13.65
C PRO A 180 -13.83 5.71 -13.56
N SER A 181 -13.16 6.84 -13.43
CA SER A 181 -13.84 8.12 -13.29
C SER A 181 -12.96 9.29 -13.70
N GLU A 182 -13.60 10.35 -14.22
CA GLU A 182 -12.93 11.63 -14.52
C GLU A 182 -12.25 12.25 -13.30
N ARG A 183 -12.74 11.96 -12.09
CA ARG A 183 -12.11 12.37 -10.82
C ARG A 183 -10.67 11.87 -10.69
N ALA A 184 -10.28 10.81 -11.40
CA ALA A 184 -8.90 10.32 -11.40
C ALA A 184 -7.90 11.36 -11.92
N ARG A 185 -8.34 12.34 -12.71
CA ARG A 185 -7.50 13.44 -13.23
C ARG A 185 -7.28 14.57 -12.25
N GLU A 186 -7.94 14.53 -11.09
CA GLU A 186 -7.62 15.43 -10.01
C GLU A 186 -6.15 15.26 -9.59
N LYS A 187 -5.54 16.38 -9.20
CA LYS A 187 -4.16 16.44 -8.74
C LYS A 187 -4.13 16.84 -7.28
N ARG A 188 -3.21 16.25 -6.52
CA ARG A 188 -2.89 16.64 -5.15
C ARG A 188 -1.39 16.77 -4.97
N GLU A 189 -1.00 17.79 -4.24
CA GLU A 189 0.40 18.07 -3.91
C GLU A 189 0.70 17.55 -2.51
N HIS A 190 1.79 16.80 -2.39
CA HIS A 190 2.30 16.31 -1.12
C HIS A 190 3.80 16.56 -1.02
N PRO A 191 4.35 16.87 0.16
CA PRO A 191 5.80 16.84 0.36
C PRO A 191 6.35 15.48 -0.02
N PHE A 192 7.41 15.44 -0.82
CA PHE A 192 8.03 14.18 -1.24
C PHE A 192 8.68 13.45 -0.06
N VAL A 193 9.04 14.17 1.00
CA VAL A 193 9.45 13.62 2.28
C VAL A 193 8.38 13.95 3.32
N ARG A 194 7.82 12.92 3.96
CA ARG A 194 6.85 13.10 5.06
C ARG A 194 7.45 12.64 6.38
N THR A 195 7.05 13.32 7.45
CA THR A 195 7.32 12.83 8.82
C THR A 195 6.14 11.99 9.27
N HIS A 196 6.41 10.73 9.60
CA HIS A 196 5.42 9.82 10.14
C HIS A 196 4.96 10.31 11.50
N HIS A 197 3.66 10.62 11.65
CA HIS A 197 3.16 11.30 12.85
C HIS A 197 3.26 10.48 14.14
N GLU A 198 3.21 9.14 14.07
CA GLU A 198 3.34 8.28 15.27
C GLU A 198 4.79 7.93 15.62
N THR A 199 5.66 7.71 14.64
CA THR A 199 7.06 7.28 14.89
C THR A 199 8.06 8.43 14.85
N GLY A 200 7.70 9.58 14.30
CA GLY A 200 8.58 10.74 14.10
C GLY A 200 9.64 10.55 13.02
N LYS A 201 9.68 9.40 12.33
CA LYS A 201 10.67 9.13 11.28
C LYS A 201 10.30 9.84 9.98
N LYS A 202 11.31 10.24 9.21
CA LYS A 202 11.11 10.72 7.84
C LYS A 202 11.10 9.55 6.86
N ALA A 203 10.22 9.61 5.88
CA ALA A 203 10.12 8.63 4.80
C ALA A 203 9.91 9.33 3.46
N LEU A 204 10.36 8.70 2.37
CA LEU A 204 9.95 9.10 1.02
C LEU A 204 8.47 8.77 0.83
N PHE A 205 7.65 9.77 0.54
CA PHE A 205 6.25 9.57 0.13
C PHE A 205 6.17 9.39 -1.39
N SER A 206 6.89 8.38 -1.89
CA SER A 206 7.00 8.12 -3.31
C SER A 206 5.97 7.09 -3.78
N SER A 207 5.37 7.36 -4.94
CA SER A 207 4.49 6.41 -5.61
C SER A 207 4.69 6.47 -7.13
N PRO A 208 5.57 5.62 -7.71
CA PRO A 208 5.81 5.57 -9.15
C PRO A 208 4.55 5.46 -10.00
N ALA A 209 3.51 4.79 -9.52
CA ALA A 209 2.24 4.67 -10.23
C ALA A 209 1.42 5.98 -10.28
N TYR A 210 1.61 6.90 -9.33
CA TYR A 210 0.71 8.05 -9.13
C TYR A 210 1.39 9.41 -9.23
N ILE A 211 2.70 9.51 -8.98
CA ILE A 211 3.41 10.80 -9.11
C ILE A 211 3.56 11.15 -10.59
N GLN A 212 3.06 12.32 -10.97
CA GLN A 212 3.10 12.87 -12.32
C GLN A 212 4.34 13.74 -12.55
N SER A 213 4.73 14.53 -11.55
CA SER A 213 5.90 15.40 -11.57
C SER A 213 6.21 15.96 -10.18
N PHE A 214 7.32 16.67 -10.03
CA PHE A 214 7.61 17.59 -8.94
C PHE A 214 7.15 19.00 -9.33
N ALA A 215 6.58 19.75 -8.38
CA ALA A 215 6.07 21.11 -8.63
C ALA A 215 7.18 22.12 -8.95
N GLU A 216 8.41 21.83 -8.50
CA GLU A 216 9.57 22.72 -8.64
C GLU A 216 10.28 22.60 -10.00
N TYR A 217 9.88 21.65 -10.84
CA TYR A 217 10.57 21.30 -12.08
C TYR A 217 9.62 21.23 -13.28
N GLU A 218 10.16 21.58 -14.45
CA GLU A 218 9.51 21.23 -15.71
C GLU A 218 9.48 19.71 -15.90
N LYS A 219 8.56 19.23 -16.73
CA LYS A 219 8.23 17.80 -16.82
C LYS A 219 9.45 16.91 -17.10
N GLU A 220 10.30 17.28 -18.06
CA GLU A 220 11.47 16.48 -18.43
C GLU A 220 12.50 16.38 -17.30
N GLU A 221 12.75 17.49 -16.59
CA GLU A 221 13.68 17.52 -15.45
C GLU A 221 13.10 16.74 -14.25
N SER A 222 11.80 16.91 -14.03
CA SER A 222 11.06 16.15 -13.01
C SER A 222 11.15 14.65 -13.27
N ASP A 223 10.94 14.20 -14.51
CA ASP A 223 10.94 12.78 -14.85
C ASP A 223 12.32 12.18 -14.64
N ALA A 224 13.38 12.85 -15.08
CA ALA A 224 14.74 12.42 -14.83
C ALA A 224 15.03 12.25 -13.33
N LEU A 225 14.57 13.19 -12.51
CA LEU A 225 14.77 13.15 -11.05
C LEU A 225 13.91 12.06 -10.39
N LEU A 226 12.67 11.86 -10.83
CA LEU A 226 11.82 10.76 -10.36
C LEU A 226 12.46 9.40 -10.65
N PHE A 227 12.98 9.19 -11.86
CA PHE A 227 13.68 7.95 -12.21
C PHE A 227 14.90 7.70 -11.31
N GLU A 228 15.65 8.75 -10.95
CA GLU A 228 16.77 8.63 -10.02
C GLU A 228 16.30 8.18 -8.63
N PHE A 229 15.27 8.82 -8.07
CA PHE A 229 14.70 8.41 -6.77
C PHE A 229 14.11 7.00 -6.81
N TYR A 230 13.41 6.64 -7.88
CA TYR A 230 12.82 5.30 -8.04
C TYR A 230 13.90 4.21 -8.04
N GLY A 231 15.04 4.46 -8.68
CA GLY A 231 16.18 3.55 -8.65
C GLY A 231 16.82 3.41 -7.27
N LEU A 232 16.85 4.49 -6.48
CA LEU A 232 17.41 4.49 -5.12
C LEU A 232 16.49 3.79 -4.10
N GLN A 233 15.17 3.99 -4.21
CA GLN A 233 14.20 3.50 -3.22
C GLN A 233 13.72 2.05 -3.44
N SER A 234 14.02 1.45 -4.60
CA SER A 234 13.62 0.08 -4.97
C SER A 234 14.78 -0.92 -4.98
N GLN A 235 15.93 -0.54 -4.39
CA GLN A 235 17.08 -1.43 -4.25
C GLN A 235 16.70 -2.69 -3.46
N GLU A 236 17.27 -3.84 -3.84
CA GLU A 236 16.90 -5.16 -3.30
C GLU A 236 17.00 -5.23 -1.76
N GLU A 237 17.99 -4.55 -1.16
CA GLU A 237 18.18 -4.54 0.30
C GLU A 237 17.08 -3.77 1.06
N LEU A 238 16.27 -2.98 0.35
CA LEU A 238 15.14 -2.22 0.88
C LEU A 238 13.80 -2.94 0.66
N VAL A 239 13.80 -4.02 -0.13
CA VAL A 239 12.58 -4.69 -0.58
C VAL A 239 12.34 -5.97 0.21
N TYR A 240 11.13 -6.09 0.75
CA TYR A 240 10.58 -7.31 1.32
C TYR A 240 9.65 -7.99 0.31
N SER A 241 9.92 -9.26 -0.02
CA SER A 241 9.01 -10.10 -0.80
C SER A 241 8.12 -10.91 0.13
N HIS A 242 6.87 -10.48 0.29
CA HIS A 242 5.86 -11.18 1.06
C HIS A 242 5.28 -12.34 0.26
N LYS A 243 5.37 -13.55 0.82
CA LYS A 243 4.75 -14.75 0.26
C LYS A 243 3.42 -15.00 0.97
N TRP A 244 2.35 -14.95 0.19
CA TRP A 244 1.00 -15.19 0.67
C TRP A 244 0.74 -16.66 1.00
N GLU A 245 -0.13 -16.86 1.99
CA GLU A 245 -0.79 -18.13 2.26
C GLU A 245 -2.29 -17.89 2.44
N LYS A 246 -3.09 -18.93 2.24
CA LYS A 246 -4.53 -18.87 2.55
C LYS A 246 -4.73 -18.55 4.04
N ASN A 247 -5.77 -17.79 4.35
CA ASN A 247 -6.13 -17.40 5.70
C ASN A 247 -5.04 -16.57 6.39
N MET A 248 -4.32 -15.75 5.62
CA MET A 248 -3.32 -14.82 6.14
C MET A 248 -3.86 -13.40 6.01
N LEU A 249 -3.90 -12.67 7.13
CA LEU A 249 -4.15 -11.23 7.11
C LEU A 249 -2.80 -10.51 7.05
N VAL A 250 -2.67 -9.53 6.17
CA VAL A 250 -1.49 -8.64 6.10
C VAL A 250 -1.95 -7.22 6.27
N MET A 251 -1.26 -6.47 7.12
CA MET A 251 -1.45 -5.04 7.27
C MET A 251 -0.13 -4.33 7.00
N TRP A 252 -0.14 -3.30 6.16
CA TRP A 252 1.04 -2.47 5.90
C TRP A 252 0.77 -0.99 6.13
N ASP A 253 1.85 -0.27 6.43
CA ASP A 253 1.86 1.17 6.63
C ASP A 253 2.09 1.88 5.28
N ASN A 254 1.13 2.72 4.89
CA ASN A 254 1.20 3.50 3.66
C ASN A 254 1.99 4.82 3.83
N ARG A 255 2.54 5.07 5.03
CA ARG A 255 3.22 6.32 5.39
C ARG A 255 4.74 6.15 5.54
N SER A 256 5.31 4.94 5.38
CA SER A 256 6.70 4.62 5.72
C SER A 256 7.38 3.59 4.83
#